data_AF-A0A258UV61-F1
#
_entry.id   AF-A0A258UV61-F1
#
_cell.length_a   1.000
_cell.length_b   1.000
_cell.length_c   1.000
_cell.angle_alpha   90.00
_cell.angle_beta   90.00
_cell.angle_gamma   90.00
#
_symmetry.space_group_name_H-M   'P 1'
#
loop_
_entity.id
_entity.type
_entity.pdbx_description
1 polymer ?
#
loop_
_entity_poly.entity_id
_entity_poly.type
_entity_poly.pdbx_seq_one_letter_code
_entity_poly.pdbx_strand_id
1 'polypeptide(L)'
;MLKVGTATRMKSYKIILLIMMLPVIISACGEVSYKRGASVRDVENAHAACRGVTEAEFSSCLEKQGWEIQKFDDSDLFAETSVTDNRGTAPVNSDKSAFVTIEESGKAQNIAVQKEADLNKPNEVTATTVEKSSPPVTAEKKPSPAPVDPLKTYKINSWWKFGGTPAQLKTDQSQCVANLGEAHQPDMATQTYTRGLIECLHKNGWKALKAR
;
A
#
# COMPACT_ATOMS: atom_id res chain seq x y z
N MET A 1 57.24 -18.51 29.88
CA MET A 1 55.98 -17.96 30.43
C MET A 1 55.67 -16.66 29.71
N LEU A 2 54.54 -16.56 29.00
CA LEU A 2 53.89 -15.29 28.64
C LEU A 2 52.48 -15.63 28.13
N LYS A 3 51.48 -15.28 28.94
CA LYS A 3 50.07 -15.58 28.71
C LYS A 3 49.29 -14.33 29.09
N VAL A 4 49.13 -13.40 28.15
CA VAL A 4 48.29 -12.20 28.35
C VAL A 4 47.71 -11.80 26.99
N GLY A 5 46.39 -11.58 26.93
CA GLY A 5 45.87 -10.56 26.00
C GLY A 5 44.57 -10.80 25.23
N THR A 6 43.82 -11.89 25.40
CA THR A 6 42.62 -12.13 24.55
C THR A 6 41.28 -11.66 25.14
N ALA A 7 41.20 -11.36 26.44
CA ALA A 7 39.93 -11.11 27.12
C ALA A 7 39.32 -9.71 26.89
N THR A 8 40.12 -8.70 26.50
CA THR A 8 39.67 -7.30 26.44
C THR A 8 38.94 -6.95 25.14
N ARG A 9 39.24 -7.68 24.04
CA ARG A 9 38.77 -7.34 22.69
C ARG A 9 37.27 -7.62 22.45
N MET A 10 36.68 -8.57 23.18
CA MET A 10 35.26 -8.94 23.04
C MET A 10 34.28 -7.98 23.74
N LYS A 11 34.70 -7.29 24.81
CA LYS A 11 33.84 -6.31 25.52
C LYS A 11 33.63 -5.05 24.68
N SER A 12 34.66 -4.58 23.98
CA SER A 12 34.60 -3.39 23.14
C SER A 12 33.69 -3.58 21.93
N TYR A 13 33.67 -4.76 21.32
CA TYR A 13 32.79 -5.05 20.18
C TYR A 13 31.31 -5.09 20.58
N LYS A 14 30.99 -5.65 21.77
CA LYS A 14 29.62 -5.64 22.31
C LYS A 14 29.10 -4.23 22.59
N ILE A 15 29.95 -3.36 23.14
CA ILE A 15 29.56 -1.96 23.43
C ILE A 15 29.37 -1.18 22.12
N ILE A 16 30.24 -1.35 21.13
CA ILE A 16 30.11 -0.69 19.82
C ILE A 16 28.85 -1.17 19.08
N LEU A 17 28.54 -2.47 19.13
CA LEU A 17 27.35 -3.05 18.50
C LEU A 17 26.05 -2.61 19.19
N LEU A 18 26.10 -2.36 20.51
CA LEU A 18 24.98 -1.83 21.30
C LEU A 18 24.74 -0.34 21.05
N ILE A 19 25.81 0.45 20.82
CA ILE A 19 25.70 1.87 20.43
C ILE A 19 25.15 2.02 19.00
N MET A 20 25.51 1.12 18.08
CA MET A 20 25.00 1.15 16.69
C MET A 20 23.54 0.69 16.55
N MET A 21 23.03 -0.15 17.46
CA MET A 21 21.62 -0.60 17.45
C MET A 21 20.65 0.41 18.06
N LEU A 22 21.11 1.29 18.96
CA LEU A 22 20.26 2.25 19.67
C LEU A 22 19.54 3.29 18.78
N PRO A 23 20.13 3.86 17.71
CA PRO A 23 19.44 4.85 16.88
C PRO A 23 18.39 4.24 15.93
N VAL A 24 18.42 2.94 15.68
CA VAL A 24 17.50 2.26 14.72
C VAL A 24 16.11 2.05 15.31
N ILE A 25 15.97 2.03 16.64
CA ILE A 25 14.71 1.70 17.32
C ILE A 25 13.81 2.95 17.48
N ILE A 26 14.35 4.16 17.29
CA ILE A 26 13.62 5.41 17.54
C ILE A 26 12.76 5.85 16.34
N SER A 27 12.94 5.27 15.15
CA SER A 27 12.30 5.72 13.91
C SER A 27 11.06 4.93 13.46
N ALA A 28 10.50 4.04 14.28
CA ALA A 28 9.56 3.00 13.79
C ALA A 28 8.06 3.14 14.17
N CYS A 29 7.61 4.25 14.74
CA CYS A 29 6.18 4.56 14.90
C CYS A 29 5.86 5.88 14.18
N GLY A 30 5.70 5.81 12.85
CA GLY A 30 5.50 6.99 12.01
C GLY A 30 4.11 7.00 11.39
N GLU A 31 3.17 7.73 11.99
CA GLU A 31 2.07 8.31 11.22
C GLU A 31 2.65 9.36 10.26
N VAL A 32 2.24 9.33 8.99
CA VAL A 32 2.72 10.30 8.00
C VAL A 32 1.68 11.40 7.86
N SER A 33 2.02 12.60 8.34
CA SER A 33 1.23 13.81 8.13
C SER A 33 1.76 14.57 6.90
N TYR A 34 0.93 14.75 5.88
CA TYR A 34 1.29 15.44 4.64
C TYR A 34 0.42 16.68 4.40
N LYS A 35 1.02 17.75 3.87
CA LYS A 35 0.31 18.95 3.43
C LYS A 35 1.01 19.48 2.18
N ARG A 36 0.26 19.68 1.08
CA ARG A 36 0.84 20.13 -0.21
C ARG A 36 1.58 21.46 -0.02
N GLY A 37 2.86 21.49 -0.40
CA GLY A 37 3.71 22.67 -0.31
C GLY A 37 4.28 22.97 1.09
N ALA A 38 4.02 22.13 2.09
CA ALA A 38 4.63 22.27 3.41
C ALA A 38 6.04 21.67 3.44
N SER A 39 6.95 22.33 4.14
CA SER A 39 8.33 21.89 4.37
C SER A 39 8.46 21.05 5.64
N VAL A 40 9.65 20.45 5.85
CA VAL A 40 9.96 19.70 7.08
C VAL A 40 9.81 20.56 8.33
N ARG A 41 10.15 21.86 8.25
CA ARG A 41 9.99 22.77 9.40
C ARG A 41 8.52 23.00 9.75
N ASP A 42 7.64 22.99 8.74
CA ASP A 42 6.21 23.19 8.96
C ASP A 42 5.59 22.01 9.70
N VAL A 43 5.99 20.78 9.37
CA VAL A 43 5.51 19.58 10.09
C VAL A 43 6.05 19.55 11.51
N GLU A 44 7.33 19.87 11.73
CA GLU A 44 7.91 19.94 13.07
C GLU A 44 7.22 20.98 13.95
N ASN A 45 6.92 22.15 13.39
CA ASN A 45 6.18 23.21 14.09
C ASN A 45 4.75 22.80 14.40
N ALA A 46 4.05 22.15 13.46
CA ALA A 46 2.69 21.65 13.66
C ALA A 46 2.66 20.56 14.75
N HIS A 47 3.62 19.64 14.71
CA HIS A 47 3.80 18.60 15.73
C HIS A 47 4.04 19.24 17.09
N ALA A 48 4.96 20.22 17.17
CA ALA A 48 5.24 20.94 18.41
C ALA A 48 3.99 21.66 18.96
N ALA A 49 3.19 22.27 18.10
CA ALA A 49 1.95 22.94 18.47
C ALA A 49 0.87 21.98 19.01
N CYS A 50 0.90 20.71 18.59
CA CYS A 50 -0.05 19.68 19.02
C CYS A 50 0.47 18.78 20.15
N ARG A 51 1.70 18.97 20.68
CA ARG A 51 2.25 18.11 21.75
C ARG A 51 1.44 18.18 23.05
N GLY A 52 1.48 17.10 23.83
CA GLY A 52 0.91 17.02 25.18
C GLY A 52 -0.56 16.56 25.24
N VAL A 53 -1.16 16.25 24.09
CA VAL A 53 -2.51 15.67 23.99
C VAL A 53 -2.43 14.15 23.74
N THR A 54 -3.57 13.47 23.85
CA THR A 54 -3.63 12.03 23.50
C THR A 54 -3.47 11.82 22.00
N GLU A 55 -3.08 10.62 21.55
CA GLU A 55 -2.84 10.31 20.13
C GLU A 55 -4.06 10.63 19.22
N ALA A 56 -5.27 10.35 19.71
CA ALA A 56 -6.51 10.69 19.00
C ALA A 56 -6.71 12.20 18.86
N GLU A 57 -6.34 12.97 19.88
CA GLU A 57 -6.41 14.43 19.86
C GLU A 57 -5.28 15.06 19.05
N PHE A 58 -4.11 14.40 18.99
CA PHE A 58 -2.95 14.84 18.23
C PHE A 58 -3.25 14.82 16.73
N SER A 59 -3.75 13.69 16.23
CA SER A 59 -4.20 13.58 14.84
C SER A 59 -5.30 14.58 14.50
N SER A 60 -6.30 14.77 15.38
CA SER A 60 -7.33 15.79 15.19
C SER A 60 -6.77 17.23 15.17
N CYS A 61 -5.76 17.52 15.98
CA CYS A 61 -5.09 18.82 16.01
C CYS A 61 -4.36 19.10 14.68
N LEU A 62 -3.67 18.11 14.11
CA LEU A 62 -3.00 18.23 12.82
C LEU A 62 -4.00 18.36 11.66
N GLU A 63 -5.09 17.58 11.67
CA GLU A 63 -6.17 17.69 10.68
C GLU A 63 -6.79 19.09 10.66
N LYS A 64 -7.03 19.69 11.84
CA LYS A 64 -7.53 21.08 11.96
C LYS A 64 -6.57 22.11 11.37
N GLN A 65 -5.27 21.83 11.36
CA GLN A 65 -4.24 22.66 10.73
C GLN A 65 -4.10 22.39 9.21
N GLY A 66 -4.95 21.51 8.66
CA GLY A 66 -4.99 21.16 7.24
C GLY A 66 -3.91 20.15 6.84
N TRP A 67 -3.39 19.37 7.80
CA TRP A 67 -2.54 18.21 7.50
C TRP A 67 -3.40 16.98 7.22
N GLU A 68 -3.06 16.26 6.18
CA GLU A 68 -3.62 14.96 5.85
C GLU A 68 -2.86 13.89 6.62
N ILE A 69 -3.52 13.22 7.57
CA ILE A 69 -2.94 12.13 8.36
C ILE A 69 -3.22 10.83 7.63
N GLN A 70 -2.17 10.18 7.11
CA GLN A 70 -2.28 8.81 6.60
C GLN A 70 -2.06 7.85 7.76
N LYS A 71 -3.16 7.27 8.26
CA LYS A 71 -3.12 6.18 9.23
C LYS A 71 -3.06 4.88 8.45
N PHE A 72 -2.01 4.09 8.67
CA PHE A 72 -1.93 2.76 8.07
C PHE A 72 -2.93 1.83 8.77
N ASP A 73 -4.15 1.74 8.23
CA ASP A 73 -5.18 0.83 8.70
C ASP A 73 -5.13 -0.52 7.95
N ASP A 74 -6.06 -1.42 8.26
CA ASP A 74 -6.08 -2.81 7.75
C ASP A 74 -5.90 -2.88 6.23
N SER A 75 -6.41 -1.90 5.48
CA SER A 75 -6.33 -1.88 4.02
C SER A 75 -4.90 -1.85 3.51
N ASP A 76 -3.97 -1.22 4.22
CA ASP A 76 -2.56 -1.12 3.81
C ASP A 76 -1.77 -2.41 4.10
N LEU A 77 -2.33 -3.33 4.89
CA LEU A 77 -1.74 -4.65 5.17
C LEU A 77 -1.99 -5.67 4.05
N PHE A 78 -2.92 -5.39 3.15
CA PHE A 78 -3.34 -6.33 2.11
C PHE A 78 -3.01 -5.80 0.72
N ALA A 79 -2.51 -6.68 -0.14
CA ALA A 79 -2.48 -6.38 -1.56
C ALA A 79 -3.88 -6.65 -2.14
N GLU A 80 -4.51 -5.63 -2.71
CA GLU A 80 -5.77 -5.81 -3.42
C GLU A 80 -5.50 -6.25 -4.86
N THR A 81 -6.12 -7.34 -5.28
CA THR A 81 -6.15 -7.73 -6.70
C THR A 81 -7.52 -7.35 -7.27
N SER A 82 -7.59 -6.23 -7.98
CA SER A 82 -8.67 -5.97 -8.93
C SER A 82 -8.38 -6.80 -10.17
N VAL A 83 -9.06 -7.94 -10.33
CA VAL A 83 -9.08 -8.66 -11.60
C VAL A 83 -9.97 -7.88 -12.55
N THR A 84 -9.40 -6.87 -13.21
CA THR A 84 -9.94 -6.37 -14.47
C THR A 84 -9.26 -7.18 -15.54
N ASP A 85 -9.95 -8.18 -16.08
CA ASP A 85 -9.44 -8.91 -17.24
C ASP A 85 -9.41 -7.92 -18.42
N ASN A 86 -8.25 -7.68 -19.01
CA ASN A 86 -8.13 -6.89 -20.24
C ASN A 86 -8.64 -7.67 -21.46
N ARG A 87 -9.12 -8.90 -21.27
CA ARG A 87 -10.05 -9.52 -22.23
C ARG A 87 -11.33 -8.69 -22.19
N GLY A 88 -11.40 -7.72 -23.11
CA GLY A 88 -12.63 -6.98 -23.37
C GLY A 88 -13.82 -7.93 -23.33
N THR A 89 -14.90 -7.46 -22.70
CA THR A 89 -16.18 -8.16 -22.56
C THR A 89 -16.42 -9.08 -23.74
N ALA A 90 -16.50 -10.38 -23.48
CA ALA A 90 -16.80 -11.35 -24.52
C ALA A 90 -18.02 -10.86 -25.30
N PRO A 91 -17.96 -10.74 -26.64
CA PRO A 91 -19.13 -10.32 -27.41
C PRO A 91 -20.23 -11.33 -27.15
N VAL A 92 -21.31 -10.84 -26.53
CA VAL A 92 -22.55 -11.58 -26.30
C VAL A 92 -23.22 -11.71 -27.66
N ASN A 93 -22.77 -12.67 -28.46
CA ASN A 93 -23.45 -13.25 -29.61
C ASN A 93 -22.59 -14.42 -30.11
N SER A 94 -22.60 -15.51 -29.35
CA SER A 94 -22.30 -16.82 -29.92
C SER A 94 -23.49 -17.24 -30.76
N ASP A 95 -23.48 -16.85 -32.03
CA ASP A 95 -24.12 -17.64 -33.09
C ASP A 95 -23.59 -17.20 -34.46
N LYS A 96 -23.23 -18.23 -35.24
CA LYS A 96 -22.69 -18.21 -36.62
C LYS A 96 -21.17 -18.05 -36.75
N SER A 97 -20.51 -19.17 -36.50
CA SER A 97 -19.27 -19.54 -37.18
C SER A 97 -19.49 -19.54 -38.70
N ALA A 98 -19.14 -18.46 -39.39
CA ALA A 98 -18.99 -18.46 -40.84
C ALA A 98 -17.59 -18.98 -41.17
N PHE A 99 -17.51 -20.30 -41.37
CA PHE A 99 -16.38 -20.93 -42.04
C PHE A 99 -16.39 -20.45 -43.48
N VAL A 100 -15.41 -19.62 -43.87
CA VAL A 100 -15.20 -19.27 -45.29
C VAL A 100 -14.09 -20.17 -45.82
N THR A 101 -14.52 -21.17 -46.60
CA THR A 101 -13.70 -21.98 -47.49
C THR A 101 -12.96 -21.08 -48.48
N ILE A 102 -11.64 -21.27 -48.60
CA ILE A 102 -10.82 -20.65 -49.64
C ILE A 102 -10.95 -21.50 -50.91
N GLU A 103 -11.44 -20.90 -52.00
CA GLU A 103 -11.18 -21.36 -53.36
C GLU A 103 -10.63 -20.22 -54.21
N GLU A 104 -9.63 -20.57 -55.01
CA GLU A 104 -8.75 -19.73 -55.81
C GLU A 104 -9.24 -19.67 -57.27
N SER A 105 -9.09 -18.49 -57.91
CA SER A 105 -8.76 -18.27 -59.33
C SER A 105 -9.54 -17.10 -59.95
N GLY A 106 -8.84 -16.24 -60.71
CA GLY A 106 -9.46 -15.38 -61.72
C GLY A 106 -8.99 -13.92 -61.75
N LYS A 107 -8.13 -13.60 -62.71
CA LYS A 107 -7.41 -12.35 -63.00
C LYS A 107 -8.29 -11.24 -63.65
N ALA A 108 -8.02 -9.96 -63.32
CA ALA A 108 -7.77 -8.81 -64.23
C ALA A 108 -8.41 -7.45 -63.82
N GLN A 109 -7.54 -6.52 -63.39
CA GLN A 109 -7.41 -5.08 -63.75
C GLN A 109 -8.63 -4.15 -63.90
N ASN A 110 -8.64 -3.01 -63.17
CA ASN A 110 -8.19 -1.68 -63.68
C ASN A 110 -8.31 -0.51 -62.66
N ILE A 111 -7.17 0.16 -62.46
CA ILE A 111 -6.83 1.61 -62.37
C ILE A 111 -7.93 2.67 -62.09
N ALA A 112 -7.67 3.54 -61.08
CA ALA A 112 -7.64 5.03 -61.09
C ALA A 112 -7.75 5.57 -59.64
N VAL A 113 -6.68 5.96 -58.92
CA VAL A 113 -5.94 7.25 -58.86
C VAL A 113 -6.80 8.53 -58.71
N GLN A 114 -6.42 9.32 -57.69
CA GLN A 114 -6.60 10.78 -57.45
C GLN A 114 -7.77 11.15 -56.50
N LYS A 115 -7.68 12.11 -55.57
CA LYS A 115 -6.63 13.03 -55.07
C LYS A 115 -7.27 13.91 -53.97
N GLU A 116 -6.54 14.16 -52.87
CA GLU A 116 -6.36 15.44 -52.13
C GLU A 116 -7.57 16.41 -52.02
N ALA A 117 -8.06 16.77 -50.82
CA ALA A 117 -7.68 17.94 -49.99
C ALA A 117 -8.96 18.27 -49.16
N ASP A 118 -9.05 19.07 -48.10
CA ASP A 118 -8.23 20.14 -47.54
C ASP A 118 -8.73 20.43 -46.10
N LEU A 119 -7.93 21.22 -45.39
CA LEU A 119 -8.09 21.80 -44.06
C LEU A 119 -9.33 22.73 -43.92
N ASN A 120 -9.85 22.86 -42.69
CA ASN A 120 -9.64 24.06 -41.85
C ASN A 120 -10.47 24.05 -40.54
N LYS A 121 -9.74 23.95 -39.40
CA LYS A 121 -9.56 24.92 -38.28
C LYS A 121 -10.73 25.88 -37.84
N PRO A 122 -10.60 26.59 -36.70
CA PRO A 122 -10.92 26.24 -35.31
C PRO A 122 -11.99 27.19 -34.70
N ASN A 123 -12.39 26.98 -33.44
CA ASN A 123 -12.62 28.13 -32.56
C ASN A 123 -12.32 27.82 -31.09
N GLU A 124 -11.22 28.42 -30.63
CA GLU A 124 -10.99 29.01 -29.30
C GLU A 124 -12.15 30.00 -29.02
N VAL A 125 -12.60 30.40 -27.83
CA VAL A 125 -12.01 30.93 -26.59
C VAL A 125 -13.22 30.90 -25.62
N THR A 126 -13.16 30.73 -24.30
CA THR A 126 -12.85 31.79 -23.32
C THR A 126 -13.15 31.29 -21.91
N ALA A 127 -12.24 31.58 -21.00
CA ALA A 127 -12.37 31.41 -19.56
C ALA A 127 -13.37 32.39 -18.93
N THR A 128 -13.97 32.05 -17.79
CA THR A 128 -14.33 33.05 -16.77
C THR A 128 -14.24 32.43 -15.37
N THR A 129 -13.34 33.03 -14.59
CA THR A 129 -13.15 32.94 -13.13
C THR A 129 -14.10 33.91 -12.43
N VAL A 130 -14.83 33.50 -11.38
CA VAL A 130 -15.17 34.23 -10.11
C VAL A 130 -15.73 33.18 -9.12
N GLU A 131 -15.05 32.80 -8.05
CA GLU A 131 -15.12 33.34 -6.68
C GLU A 131 -16.46 33.13 -5.92
N LYS A 132 -16.36 32.39 -4.80
CA LYS A 132 -17.07 32.60 -3.51
C LYS A 132 -18.59 32.40 -3.44
N SER A 133 -19.00 31.28 -2.85
CA SER A 133 -19.89 31.27 -1.67
C SER A 133 -20.10 29.86 -1.14
N SER A 134 -19.93 29.71 0.16
CA SER A 134 -20.25 28.52 0.94
C SER A 134 -21.71 28.59 1.40
N PRO A 135 -22.45 27.48 1.37
CA PRO A 135 -23.46 27.20 2.39
C PRO A 135 -22.91 26.24 3.46
N PRO A 136 -23.41 26.34 4.71
CA PRO A 136 -22.98 25.49 5.82
C PRO A 136 -23.60 24.10 5.66
N VAL A 137 -22.77 23.07 5.47
CA VAL A 137 -23.23 21.69 5.55
C VAL A 137 -22.85 21.13 6.90
N THR A 138 -23.88 21.06 7.73
CA THR A 138 -24.05 20.23 8.92
C THR A 138 -23.10 19.03 8.99
N ALA A 139 -22.41 18.94 10.12
CA ALA A 139 -21.55 17.82 10.49
C ALA A 139 -22.28 16.48 10.36
N GLU A 140 -21.86 15.65 9.39
CA GLU A 140 -22.03 14.21 9.47
C GLU A 140 -20.75 13.61 10.04
N LYS A 141 -20.83 13.27 11.33
CA LYS A 141 -19.78 12.70 12.16
C LYS A 141 -19.41 11.31 11.61
N LYS A 142 -18.39 11.25 10.75
CA LYS A 142 -17.71 9.99 10.44
C LYS A 142 -17.04 9.48 11.73
N PRO A 143 -17.33 8.24 12.20
CA PRO A 143 -16.78 7.74 13.45
C PRO A 143 -15.25 7.65 13.37
N SER A 144 -14.59 8.21 14.40
CA SER A 144 -13.15 8.10 14.64
C SER A 144 -12.75 6.61 14.75
N PRO A 145 -11.66 6.15 14.09
CA PRO A 145 -11.23 4.75 14.18
C PRO A 145 -10.81 4.41 15.61
N ALA A 146 -11.43 3.37 16.17
CA ALA A 146 -11.04 2.78 17.45
C ALA A 146 -9.60 2.23 17.39
N PRO A 147 -8.93 2.02 18.55
CA PRO A 147 -7.65 1.31 18.63
C PRO A 147 -7.72 0.01 17.84
N VAL A 148 -6.79 -0.20 16.92
CA VAL A 148 -6.92 -1.32 15.99
C VAL A 148 -6.44 -2.59 16.68
N ASP A 149 -7.38 -3.52 16.90
CA ASP A 149 -7.16 -4.73 17.69
C ASP A 149 -6.10 -5.66 17.04
N PRO A 150 -4.98 -5.96 17.73
CA PRO A 150 -3.93 -6.85 17.22
C PRO A 150 -4.40 -8.30 17.06
N LEU A 151 -5.47 -8.71 17.73
CA LEU A 151 -6.07 -10.04 17.65
C LEU A 151 -7.18 -10.15 16.62
N LYS A 152 -7.53 -9.04 15.94
CA LYS A 152 -8.47 -9.08 14.84
C LYS A 152 -8.02 -10.08 13.78
N THR A 153 -8.90 -11.00 13.42
CA THR A 153 -8.59 -12.10 12.52
C THR A 153 -8.99 -11.81 11.08
N TYR A 154 -8.19 -12.26 10.13
CA TYR A 154 -8.44 -12.17 8.70
C TYR A 154 -8.20 -13.52 8.03
N LYS A 155 -9.04 -13.84 7.05
CA LYS A 155 -8.82 -14.99 6.17
C LYS A 155 -7.90 -14.58 5.02
N ILE A 156 -6.75 -15.25 4.90
CA ILE A 156 -5.74 -14.95 3.89
C ILE A 156 -5.63 -16.11 2.91
N ASN A 157 -5.94 -15.86 1.64
CA ASN A 157 -5.91 -16.90 0.61
C ASN A 157 -4.48 -17.26 0.21
N SER A 158 -3.60 -16.26 0.13
CA SER A 158 -2.22 -16.47 -0.30
C SER A 158 -1.27 -15.41 0.23
N TRP A 159 0.00 -15.80 0.28
CA TRP A 159 1.12 -15.00 0.74
C TRP A 159 2.16 -14.93 -0.37
N TRP A 160 2.76 -13.77 -0.56
CA TRP A 160 3.85 -13.61 -1.53
C TRP A 160 4.97 -12.73 -0.99
N LYS A 161 6.19 -13.04 -1.43
CA LYS A 161 7.42 -12.31 -1.16
C LYS A 161 8.39 -12.59 -2.30
N PHE A 162 9.13 -11.59 -2.78
CA PHE A 162 10.09 -11.80 -3.86
C PHE A 162 11.17 -12.80 -3.43
N GLY A 163 11.34 -13.89 -4.18
CA GLY A 163 12.23 -15.00 -3.82
C GLY A 163 11.82 -15.81 -2.59
N GLY A 164 10.63 -15.55 -2.02
CA GLY A 164 10.11 -16.26 -0.85
C GLY A 164 9.59 -17.65 -1.20
N THR A 165 9.84 -18.62 -0.33
CA THR A 165 9.33 -19.99 -0.47
C THR A 165 8.32 -20.31 0.63
N PRO A 166 7.46 -21.34 0.46
CA PRO A 166 6.55 -21.77 1.51
C PRO A 166 7.26 -22.18 2.82
N ALA A 167 8.46 -22.75 2.70
CA ALA A 167 9.28 -23.08 3.88
C ALA A 167 9.72 -21.81 4.61
N GLN A 168 10.12 -20.76 3.87
CA GLN A 168 10.45 -19.46 4.47
C GLN A 168 9.24 -18.82 5.13
N LEU A 169 8.05 -18.89 4.52
CA LEU A 169 6.82 -18.37 5.12
C LEU A 169 6.54 -19.02 6.46
N LYS A 170 6.67 -20.35 6.55
CA LYS A 170 6.45 -21.09 7.79
C LYS A 170 7.47 -20.72 8.88
N THR A 171 8.73 -20.52 8.49
CA THR A 171 9.79 -20.04 9.41
C THR A 171 9.50 -18.63 9.90
N ASP A 172 9.14 -17.71 9.00
CA ASP A 172 8.85 -16.32 9.38
C ASP A 172 7.57 -16.25 10.24
N GLN A 173 6.57 -17.10 9.97
CA GLN A 173 5.37 -17.25 10.81
C GLN A 173 5.73 -17.71 12.22
N SER A 174 6.57 -18.75 12.37
CA SER A 174 6.94 -19.26 13.69
C SER A 174 7.78 -18.25 14.48
N GLN A 175 8.66 -17.51 13.80
CA GLN A 175 9.41 -16.41 14.41
C GLN A 175 8.48 -15.28 14.89
N CYS A 176 7.50 -14.91 14.07
CA CYS A 176 6.51 -13.91 14.47
C CYS A 176 5.67 -14.36 15.67
N VAL A 177 5.20 -15.61 15.69
CA VAL A 177 4.46 -16.17 16.84
C VAL A 177 5.35 -16.26 18.09
N ALA A 178 6.63 -16.60 17.95
CA ALA A 178 7.56 -16.61 19.08
C ALA A 178 7.76 -15.22 19.71
N ASN A 179 7.70 -14.16 18.90
CA ASN A 179 7.84 -12.79 19.37
C ASN A 179 6.54 -12.21 19.94
N LEU A 180 5.39 -12.58 19.36
CA LEU A 180 4.08 -12.03 19.71
C LEU A 180 3.33 -12.87 20.76
N GLY A 181 3.68 -14.14 20.92
CA GLY A 181 3.03 -15.11 21.79
C GLY A 181 2.01 -16.01 21.06
N GLU A 182 1.59 -17.07 21.74
CA GLU A 182 0.70 -18.12 21.21
C GLU A 182 -0.69 -17.60 20.79
N ALA A 183 -1.14 -16.47 21.34
CA ALA A 183 -2.42 -15.85 20.94
C ALA A 183 -2.46 -15.45 19.45
N HIS A 184 -1.30 -15.32 18.81
CA HIS A 184 -1.17 -14.97 17.39
C HIS A 184 -0.98 -16.18 16.47
N GLN A 185 -1.09 -17.41 16.99
CA GLN A 185 -0.93 -18.64 16.20
C GLN A 185 -1.94 -18.67 15.04
N PRO A 186 -1.50 -18.88 13.79
CA PRO A 186 -2.43 -18.96 12.67
C PRO A 186 -3.20 -20.28 12.70
N ASP A 187 -4.48 -20.21 12.36
CA ASP A 187 -5.27 -21.40 12.05
C ASP A 187 -5.02 -21.78 10.58
N MET A 188 -4.20 -22.81 10.40
CA MET A 188 -3.80 -23.30 9.08
C MET A 188 -4.93 -24.06 8.36
N ALA A 189 -5.95 -24.56 9.08
CA ALA A 189 -7.07 -25.25 8.47
C ALA A 189 -8.04 -24.27 7.80
N THR A 190 -8.27 -23.11 8.42
CA THR A 190 -9.16 -22.07 7.89
C THR A 190 -8.42 -20.93 7.16
N GLN A 191 -7.09 -20.96 7.19
CA GLN A 191 -6.21 -19.89 6.71
C GLN A 191 -6.52 -18.55 7.40
N THR A 192 -6.73 -18.59 8.72
CA THR A 192 -7.06 -17.42 9.54
C THR A 192 -5.83 -16.94 10.29
N TYR A 193 -5.56 -15.64 10.21
CA TYR A 193 -4.37 -14.99 10.76
C TYR A 193 -4.79 -13.75 11.55
N THR A 194 -4.13 -13.51 12.69
CA THR A 194 -4.34 -12.28 13.46
C THR A 194 -3.65 -11.08 12.80
N ARG A 195 -4.15 -9.87 13.05
CA ARG A 195 -3.57 -8.61 12.60
C ARG A 195 -2.09 -8.52 12.95
N GLY A 196 -1.74 -8.79 14.20
CA GLY A 196 -0.36 -8.70 14.68
C GLY A 196 0.59 -9.66 13.94
N LEU A 197 0.15 -10.88 13.63
CA LEU A 197 0.94 -11.82 12.82
C LEU A 197 1.13 -11.31 11.38
N ILE A 198 0.07 -10.75 10.78
CA ILE A 198 0.13 -10.18 9.42
C ILE A 198 1.11 -9.00 9.38
N GLU A 199 1.05 -8.10 10.35
CA GLU A 199 1.98 -6.97 10.47
C GLU A 199 3.43 -7.42 10.62
N CYS A 200 3.69 -8.43 11.44
CA CYS A 200 5.03 -8.98 11.60
C CYS A 200 5.56 -9.59 10.29
N LEU A 201 4.73 -10.37 9.59
CA LEU A 201 5.08 -10.92 8.28
C LEU A 201 5.30 -9.80 7.24
N HIS A 202 4.53 -8.72 7.29
CA HIS A 202 4.72 -7.56 6.43
C HIS A 202 6.07 -6.87 6.66
N LYS A 203 6.49 -6.72 7.92
CA LYS A 203 7.85 -6.25 8.27
C LYS A 203 8.94 -7.16 7.71
N ASN A 204 8.66 -8.46 7.60
CA ASN A 204 9.55 -9.43 6.96
C ASN A 204 9.44 -9.44 5.42
N GLY A 205 8.68 -8.53 4.81
CA GLY A 205 8.53 -8.36 3.36
C GLY A 205 7.49 -9.27 2.71
N TRP A 206 6.67 -9.96 3.50
CA TRP A 206 5.53 -10.72 2.98
C TRP A 206 4.34 -9.82 2.71
N LYS A 207 3.59 -10.11 1.66
CA LYS A 207 2.32 -9.46 1.38
C LYS A 207 1.19 -10.48 1.37
N ALA A 208 0.11 -10.12 2.05
CA ALA A 208 -1.07 -10.95 2.19
C ALA A 208 -2.11 -10.61 1.12
N LEU A 209 -2.74 -11.64 0.54
CA LEU A 209 -3.93 -11.52 -0.28
C LEU A 209 -5.14 -11.98 0.54
N LYS A 210 -5.95 -11.01 0.99
CA LYS A 210 -7.14 -11.28 1.78
C LYS A 210 -8.17 -12.06 0.94
N ALA A 211 -8.86 -13.00 1.56
CA ALA A 211 -10.05 -13.59 0.96
C ALA A 211 -11.11 -12.50 0.73
N ARG A 212 -11.81 -12.61 -0.40
CA ARG A 212 -13.02 -11.81 -0.66
C ARG A 212 -14.20 -12.35 0.13
#